data_AF-A0A7S7UJE9-F1
#
_entry.id   AF-A0A7S7UJE9-F1
#
_cell.length_a   1.000
_cell.length_b   1.000
_cell.length_c   1.000
_cell.angle_alpha   90.00
_cell.angle_beta   90.00
_cell.angle_gamma   90.00
#
_symmetry.space_group_name_H-M   'P 1'
#
loop_
_entity.id
_entity.type
_entity.pdbx_description
1 polymer ?
#
loop_
_entity_poly.entity_id
_entity_poly.type
_entity_poly.pdbx_seq_one_letter_code
_entity_poly.pdbx_strand_id
1 'polypeptide(L)'
;MSQSNGMTNLLWLQGASCGGCTMSILESGSSGWFDELRQFGINLLWHPSVSEETGEEAAEVLNSVREGRVPLDLLLLEGSVARGPNDSGRFNMLAGTGRSIYHWMLDLAPRADYVVAVGSCAAYGGVPAAGANPTDAVGLQFEGADAGGALGAGFRSRLGLPVINVAGCAPHPGWMMETILALTSKDLSATDLDTYGRPKFVANHLAHHGCSRNEFYEFKASAETMSERGCLMEHLGCKATQAVGDCNQRSWNGGGSCTKGGYACIACTSPGFEDAQNFLETAKLAGIPVGLPTDMPKAWFVALAALSKSATPRRVRLNATADHVVVPPGRTTAKRTP
;
A
#
# COMPACT_ATOMS: atom_id res chain seq x y z
N MET A 1 -2.08 2.44 35.55
CA MET A 1 -1.15 2.57 34.41
C MET A 1 -1.32 3.98 33.88
N SER A 2 -0.32 4.83 34.11
CA SER A 2 -0.38 6.28 33.93
C SER A 2 -0.43 6.64 32.45
N GLN A 3 -1.55 7.18 31.97
CA GLN A 3 -1.61 7.90 30.70
C GLN A 3 -0.67 9.10 30.81
N SER A 4 0.40 9.14 30.01
CA SER A 4 1.14 10.39 29.81
C SER A 4 0.21 11.33 29.06
N ASN A 5 -0.26 12.35 29.76
CA ASN A 5 -1.18 13.39 29.31
C ASN A 5 -0.51 14.37 28.34
N GLY A 6 0.17 13.86 27.31
CA GLY A 6 0.91 14.62 26.31
C GLY A 6 0.29 14.40 24.93
N MET A 7 0.03 15.50 24.23
CA MET A 7 -0.45 15.50 22.85
C MET A 7 0.65 14.95 21.93
N THR A 8 0.32 14.04 21.01
CA THR A 8 1.26 13.43 20.06
C THR A 8 1.45 14.34 18.86
N ASN A 9 2.66 14.81 18.62
CA ASN A 9 2.98 15.69 17.50
C ASN A 9 3.27 14.89 16.22
N LEU A 10 2.46 15.14 15.19
CA LEU A 10 2.58 14.56 13.86
C LEU A 10 3.01 15.63 12.86
N LEU A 11 4.11 15.39 12.17
CA LEU A 11 4.55 16.19 11.02
C LEU A 11 4.44 15.33 9.75
N TRP A 12 3.75 15.85 8.73
CA TRP A 12 3.60 15.17 7.44
C TRP A 12 4.26 15.98 6.33
N LEU A 13 5.20 15.37 5.62
CA LEU A 13 5.88 15.96 4.47
C LEU A 13 5.50 15.25 3.16
N GLN A 14 5.63 15.97 2.05
CA GLN A 14 5.46 15.41 0.71
C GLN A 14 6.76 15.48 -0.09
N GLY A 15 7.23 14.32 -0.56
CA GLY A 15 8.35 14.16 -1.48
C GLY A 15 7.93 14.27 -2.95
N ALA A 16 8.51 13.44 -3.80
CA ALA A 16 8.01 13.23 -5.16
C ALA A 16 6.69 12.44 -5.10
N SER A 17 5.58 13.17 -5.01
CA SER A 17 4.23 12.66 -4.76
C SER A 17 3.22 13.16 -5.79
N CYS A 18 2.14 12.38 -5.98
CA CYS A 18 0.94 12.79 -6.69
C CYS A 18 -0.17 13.35 -5.78
N GLY A 19 0.04 13.39 -4.45
CA GLY A 19 -0.96 13.79 -3.45
C GLY A 19 -2.04 12.74 -3.16
N GLY A 20 -1.96 11.55 -3.77
CA GLY A 20 -2.97 10.51 -3.64
C GLY A 20 -3.11 9.93 -2.23
N CYS A 21 -2.04 9.91 -1.43
CA CYS A 21 -2.13 9.40 -0.05
C CYS A 21 -2.80 10.42 0.86
N THR A 22 -2.52 11.72 0.66
CA THR A 22 -3.29 12.82 1.27
C THR A 22 -4.77 12.70 0.93
N MET A 23 -5.12 12.54 -0.34
CA MET A 23 -6.53 12.39 -0.74
C MET A 23 -7.17 11.17 -0.11
N SER A 24 -6.44 10.05 -0.04
CA SER A 24 -6.93 8.82 0.59
C SER A 24 -7.18 8.99 2.09
N ILE A 25 -6.27 9.61 2.85
CA ILE A 25 -6.45 9.77 4.31
C ILE A 25 -7.60 10.72 4.67
N LEU A 26 -7.86 11.74 3.84
CA LEU A 26 -8.99 12.67 4.04
C LEU A 26 -10.35 11.97 3.98
N GLU A 27 -10.42 10.83 3.31
CA GLU A 27 -11.59 9.94 3.27
C GLU A 27 -11.70 9.02 4.50
N SER A 28 -10.84 9.21 5.51
CA SER A 28 -10.91 8.47 6.78
C SER A 28 -11.94 9.06 7.73
N GLY A 29 -12.60 8.14 8.43
CA GLY A 29 -13.35 8.46 9.64
C GLY A 29 -14.77 8.95 9.41
N SER A 30 -15.70 8.52 10.25
CA SER A 30 -17.09 8.98 10.17
C SER A 30 -17.25 10.45 10.56
N SER A 31 -16.34 10.99 11.37
CA SER A 31 -16.27 12.41 11.74
C SER A 31 -15.28 13.22 10.88
N GLY A 32 -14.59 12.57 9.94
CA GLY A 32 -13.49 13.15 9.17
C GLY A 32 -12.15 13.12 9.93
N TRP A 33 -11.07 13.12 9.14
CA TRP A 33 -9.70 12.86 9.61
C TRP A 33 -9.23 13.80 10.73
N PHE A 34 -9.43 15.12 10.60
CA PHE A 34 -8.97 16.10 11.59
C PHE A 34 -9.65 15.95 12.95
N ASP A 35 -10.93 15.62 12.95
CA ASP A 35 -11.68 15.39 14.18
C ASP A 35 -11.20 14.11 14.87
N GLU A 36 -10.89 13.06 14.10
CA GLU A 36 -10.29 11.84 14.65
C GLU A 36 -8.91 12.10 15.25
N LEU A 37 -8.02 12.81 14.55
CA LEU A 37 -6.71 13.18 15.11
C LEU A 37 -6.86 13.89 16.46
N ARG A 38 -7.76 14.88 16.54
CA ARG A 38 -8.04 15.61 17.79
C ARG A 38 -8.61 14.71 18.89
N GLN A 39 -9.53 13.80 18.56
CA GLN A 39 -10.10 12.85 19.53
C GLN A 39 -9.05 11.92 20.13
N PHE A 40 -8.04 11.54 19.36
CA PHE A 40 -6.93 10.70 19.81
C PHE A 40 -5.72 11.49 20.34
N GLY A 41 -5.87 12.81 20.56
CA GLY A 41 -4.82 13.65 21.14
C GLY A 41 -3.62 13.84 20.22
N ILE A 42 -3.82 13.80 18.90
CA ILE A 42 -2.78 13.99 17.89
C ILE A 42 -2.85 15.44 17.38
N ASN A 43 -1.73 16.14 17.50
CA ASN A 43 -1.50 17.46 16.95
C ASN A 43 -0.87 17.35 15.57
N LEU A 44 -1.58 17.76 14.53
CA LEU A 44 -0.97 17.91 13.21
C LEU A 44 -0.15 19.21 13.20
N LEU A 45 1.17 19.09 13.35
CA LEU A 45 2.08 20.23 13.35
C LEU A 45 2.04 20.97 12.02
N TRP A 46 2.12 20.22 10.93
CA TRP A 46 2.03 20.77 9.58
C TRP A 46 1.77 19.67 8.56
N HIS A 47 1.01 20.02 7.51
CA HIS A 47 0.81 19.23 6.31
C HIS A 47 0.68 20.16 5.10
N PRO A 48 1.43 19.92 4.00
CA PRO A 48 1.55 20.85 2.87
C PRO A 48 0.22 21.23 2.18
N SER A 49 -0.75 20.31 2.15
CA SER A 49 -2.03 20.54 1.46
C SER A 49 -3.16 21.09 2.33
N VAL A 50 -3.04 21.08 3.66
CA VAL A 50 -4.18 21.34 4.56
C VAL A 50 -3.88 22.25 5.75
N SER A 51 -2.61 22.55 6.02
CA SER A 51 -2.22 23.52 7.05
C SER A 51 -2.40 24.95 6.55
N GLU A 52 -2.67 25.86 7.48
CA GLU A 52 -2.84 27.29 7.20
C GLU A 52 -1.49 28.00 7.03
N GLU A 53 -0.46 27.52 7.74
CA GLU A 53 0.88 28.10 7.75
C GLU A 53 1.57 27.95 6.38
N THR A 54 2.06 29.07 5.86
CA THR A 54 2.74 29.11 4.55
C THR A 54 4.05 29.89 4.62
N GLY A 55 4.93 29.71 3.63
CA GLY A 55 6.18 30.47 3.52
C GLY A 55 7.07 30.37 4.76
N GLU A 56 7.33 31.51 5.41
CA GLU A 56 8.18 31.59 6.60
C GLU A 56 7.56 30.90 7.82
N GLU A 57 6.23 30.90 7.97
CA GLU A 57 5.54 30.24 9.08
C GLU A 57 5.75 28.72 9.03
N ALA A 58 5.54 28.12 7.85
CA ALA A 58 5.82 26.71 7.63
C ALA A 58 7.29 26.37 7.86
N ALA A 59 8.21 27.23 7.41
CA ALA A 59 9.64 27.04 7.65
C ALA A 59 9.98 27.09 9.15
N GLU A 60 9.34 27.96 9.92
CA GLU A 60 9.53 28.06 11.37
C GLU A 60 8.99 26.81 12.10
N VAL A 61 7.85 26.25 11.68
CA VAL A 61 7.38 24.96 12.23
C VAL A 61 8.44 23.88 12.03
N LEU A 62 8.98 23.72 10.81
CA LEU A 62 9.99 22.72 10.51
C LEU A 62 11.31 22.96 11.26
N ASN A 63 11.75 24.20 11.35
CA ASN A 63 12.95 24.57 12.09
C ASN A 63 12.78 24.34 13.60
N SER A 64 11.63 24.64 14.18
CA SER A 64 11.36 24.39 15.60
C SER A 64 11.51 22.92 15.97
N VAL A 65 11.08 22.02 15.09
CA VAL A 65 11.24 20.57 15.25
C VAL A 65 12.71 20.17 15.04
N ARG A 66 13.34 20.67 13.98
CA ARG A 66 14.76 20.44 13.67
C ARG A 66 15.70 20.96 14.77
N GLU A 67 15.32 21.97 15.52
CA GLU A 67 16.11 22.52 16.63
C GLU A 67 15.78 21.82 17.96
N GLY A 68 14.74 20.99 18.00
CA GLY A 68 14.28 20.31 19.22
C GLY A 68 13.48 21.21 20.17
N ARG A 69 13.01 22.37 19.70
CA ARG A 69 12.08 23.23 20.45
C ARG A 69 10.69 22.61 20.56
N VAL A 70 10.28 21.88 19.52
CA VAL A 70 9.05 21.09 19.47
C VAL A 70 9.42 19.61 19.36
N PRO A 71 8.92 18.73 20.24
CA PRO A 71 9.16 17.30 20.12
C PRO A 71 8.43 16.73 18.89
N LEU A 72 9.04 15.74 18.23
CA LEU A 72 8.48 15.05 17.07
C LEU A 72 8.20 13.59 17.44
N ASP A 73 6.93 13.23 17.49
CA ASP A 73 6.53 11.85 17.79
C ASP A 73 6.37 11.04 16.50
N LEU A 74 5.63 11.59 15.53
CA LEU A 74 5.35 10.94 14.25
C LEU A 74 5.86 11.80 13.09
N LEU A 75 6.80 11.28 12.31
CA LEU A 75 7.21 11.85 11.03
C LEU A 75 6.66 10.99 9.89
N LEU A 76 5.71 11.52 9.14
CA LEU A 76 5.13 10.87 7.97
C LEU A 76 5.73 11.49 6.70
N LEU A 77 6.17 10.64 5.77
CA LEU A 77 6.49 11.05 4.41
C LEU A 77 5.52 10.40 3.43
N GLU A 78 4.86 11.22 2.62
CA GLU A 78 4.17 10.79 1.41
C GLU A 78 5.05 11.06 0.17
N GLY A 79 5.16 10.09 -0.74
CA GLY A 79 5.97 10.24 -1.94
C GLY A 79 7.42 9.79 -1.75
N SER A 80 8.12 9.54 -2.86
CA SER A 80 9.51 9.07 -2.81
C SER A 80 10.48 10.21 -2.53
N VAL A 81 11.67 9.85 -2.06
CA VAL A 81 12.76 10.80 -1.83
C VAL A 81 13.63 10.85 -3.07
N ALA A 82 13.65 11.99 -3.77
CA ALA A 82 14.58 12.21 -4.86
C ALA A 82 15.94 12.66 -4.30
N ARG A 83 16.98 11.83 -4.47
CA ARG A 83 18.36 12.18 -4.09
C ARG A 83 19.07 12.99 -5.17
N GLY A 84 18.63 12.89 -6.42
CA GLY A 84 19.30 13.52 -7.55
C GLY A 84 19.11 15.05 -7.63
N PRO A 85 19.95 15.72 -8.44
CA PRO A 85 21.17 15.18 -9.07
C PRO A 85 22.33 15.11 -8.06
N ASN A 86 23.19 14.09 -8.16
CA ASN A 86 24.42 13.94 -7.37
C ASN A 86 24.20 14.16 -5.86
N ASP A 87 23.23 13.46 -5.27
CA ASP A 87 22.85 13.54 -3.85
C ASP A 87 22.38 14.92 -3.35
N SER A 88 22.22 15.92 -4.23
CA SER A 88 21.75 17.25 -3.83
C SER A 88 20.26 17.30 -3.48
N GLY A 89 19.48 16.31 -3.94
CA GLY A 89 18.02 16.24 -3.85
C GLY A 89 17.28 17.38 -4.56
N ARG A 90 17.96 18.16 -5.42
CA ARG A 90 17.37 19.37 -6.02
C ARG A 90 16.24 19.09 -7.01
N PHE A 91 16.01 17.84 -7.40
CA PHE A 91 14.79 17.48 -8.14
C PHE A 91 13.51 17.59 -7.30
N ASN A 92 13.62 17.67 -5.97
CA ASN A 92 12.48 17.90 -5.09
C ASN A 92 12.86 18.84 -3.92
N MET A 93 12.69 20.14 -4.18
CA MET A 93 12.92 21.21 -3.21
C MET A 93 11.65 21.46 -2.38
N LEU A 94 11.80 21.63 -1.06
CA LEU A 94 10.73 22.19 -0.24
C LEU A 94 10.76 23.71 -0.37
N ALA A 95 9.80 24.25 -1.12
CA ALA A 95 9.75 25.65 -1.51
C ALA A 95 9.89 26.60 -0.30
N GLY A 96 10.57 27.72 -0.49
CA GLY A 96 10.82 28.71 0.56
C GLY A 96 11.91 28.34 1.57
N THR A 97 12.30 27.06 1.70
CA THR A 97 13.30 26.65 2.69
C THR A 97 14.74 26.64 2.17
N GLY A 98 14.93 26.67 0.85
CA GLY A 98 16.24 26.50 0.21
C GLY A 98 16.84 25.09 0.36
N ARG A 99 16.08 24.12 0.88
CA ARG A 99 16.51 22.74 1.13
C ARG A 99 15.63 21.73 0.40
N SER A 100 16.20 20.59 0.03
CA SER A 100 15.43 19.48 -0.55
C SER A 100 14.72 18.66 0.51
N ILE A 101 13.66 17.96 0.11
CA ILE A 101 12.96 17.01 0.99
C ILE A 101 13.93 15.94 1.49
N TYR A 102 14.86 15.49 0.64
CA TYR A 102 15.92 14.55 1.06
C TYR A 102 16.68 15.03 2.30
N HIS A 103 17.20 16.26 2.27
CA HIS A 103 17.95 16.81 3.40
C HIS A 103 17.06 17.11 4.62
N TRP A 104 15.79 17.46 4.42
CA TRP A 104 14.84 17.58 5.53
C TRP A 104 14.59 16.23 6.21
N MET A 105 14.42 15.15 5.43
CA MET A 105 14.24 13.81 5.99
C MET A 105 15.48 13.34 6.76
N LEU A 106 16.70 13.59 6.25
CA LEU A 106 17.94 13.25 6.96
C LEU A 106 18.05 13.98 8.32
N ASP A 107 17.58 15.22 8.42
CA ASP A 107 17.63 16.00 9.66
C ASP A 107 16.52 15.65 10.67
N LEU A 108 15.32 15.35 10.16
CA LEU A 108 14.11 15.17 10.98
C LEU A 108 13.91 13.71 11.40
N ALA A 109 14.21 12.73 10.54
CA ALA A 109 13.98 11.32 10.84
C ALA A 109 14.69 10.83 12.12
N PRO A 110 15.96 11.21 12.41
CA PRO A 110 16.63 10.82 13.65
C PRO A 110 16.02 11.43 14.93
N ARG A 111 15.16 12.45 14.79
CA ARG A 111 14.52 13.15 15.91
C ARG A 111 13.13 12.60 16.25
N ALA A 112 12.51 11.90 15.29
CA ALA A 112 11.17 11.35 15.44
C ALA A 112 11.16 10.08 16.29
N ASP A 113 10.13 9.90 17.12
CA ASP A 113 9.88 8.62 17.79
C ASP A 113 9.57 7.51 16.80
N TYR A 114 8.78 7.82 15.78
CA TYR A 114 8.48 6.92 14.67
C TYR A 114 8.57 7.66 13.34
N VAL A 115 9.07 6.94 12.33
CA VAL A 115 9.09 7.41 10.94
C VAL A 115 8.23 6.48 10.11
N VAL A 116 7.29 7.04 9.38
CA VAL A 116 6.28 6.29 8.63
C VAL A 116 6.36 6.67 7.15
N ALA A 117 6.53 5.67 6.30
CA ALA A 117 6.44 5.83 4.86
C ALA A 117 4.99 5.59 4.42
N VAL A 118 4.36 6.63 3.89
CA VAL A 118 2.97 6.59 3.45
C VAL A 118 2.92 6.42 1.92
N GLY A 119 2.41 5.26 1.52
CA GLY A 119 2.30 4.84 0.13
C GLY A 119 3.57 4.17 -0.41
N SER A 120 3.42 3.46 -1.52
CA SER A 120 4.51 2.67 -2.11
C SER A 120 5.66 3.53 -2.63
N CYS A 121 5.40 4.80 -2.96
CA CYS A 121 6.46 5.74 -3.31
C CYS A 121 7.41 5.99 -2.12
N ALA A 122 6.86 6.28 -0.93
CA ALA A 122 7.69 6.50 0.25
C ALA A 122 8.29 5.18 0.77
N ALA A 123 7.57 4.06 0.64
CA ALA A 123 8.05 2.76 1.11
C ALA A 123 9.20 2.22 0.26
N TYR A 124 9.08 2.26 -1.07
CA TYR A 124 9.95 1.51 -1.99
C TYR A 124 10.53 2.34 -3.16
N GLY A 125 10.09 3.58 -3.34
CA GLY A 125 10.40 4.43 -4.50
C GLY A 125 9.20 4.60 -5.43
N GLY A 126 8.48 3.52 -5.73
CA GLY A 126 7.22 3.54 -6.48
C GLY A 126 7.36 4.14 -7.88
N VAL A 127 6.27 4.69 -8.43
CA VAL A 127 6.23 5.18 -9.82
C VAL A 127 7.37 6.16 -10.18
N PRO A 128 7.78 7.12 -9.32
CA PRO A 128 8.92 7.97 -9.62
C PRO A 128 10.26 7.24 -9.79
N ALA A 129 10.41 6.06 -9.19
CA ALA A 129 11.62 5.24 -9.27
C ALA A 129 11.60 4.25 -10.46
N ALA A 130 10.52 4.21 -11.24
CA ALA A 130 10.37 3.28 -12.35
C ALA A 130 11.37 3.53 -13.49
N GLY A 131 11.69 2.46 -14.23
CA GLY A 131 12.48 2.52 -15.45
C GLY A 131 13.89 3.09 -15.23
N ALA A 132 14.19 4.19 -15.92
CA ALA A 132 15.53 4.80 -15.88
C ALA A 132 15.81 5.63 -14.62
N ASN A 133 14.79 5.91 -13.80
CA ASN A 133 14.88 6.68 -12.55
C ASN A 133 15.81 7.93 -12.62
N PRO A 134 15.53 8.92 -13.49
CA PRO A 134 16.42 10.05 -13.72
C PRO A 134 16.57 10.98 -12.50
N THR A 135 15.64 10.89 -11.54
CA THR A 135 15.62 11.70 -10.32
C THR A 135 16.34 11.04 -9.15
N ASP A 136 16.82 9.80 -9.32
CA ASP A 136 17.34 8.96 -8.25
C ASP A 136 16.35 8.92 -7.06
N ALA A 137 15.09 8.62 -7.39
CA ALA A 137 14.00 8.46 -6.45
C ALA A 137 14.09 7.11 -5.73
N VAL A 138 13.95 7.13 -4.42
CA VAL A 138 14.02 5.96 -3.54
C VAL A 138 12.95 6.00 -2.46
N GLY A 139 12.68 4.87 -1.82
CA GLY A 139 11.93 4.84 -0.58
C GLY A 139 12.75 5.36 0.60
N LEU A 140 12.12 5.47 1.77
CA LEU A 140 12.80 5.88 2.99
C LEU A 140 13.85 4.87 3.45
N GLN A 141 13.51 3.57 3.39
CA GLN A 141 14.38 2.48 3.82
C GLN A 141 14.50 1.32 2.81
N PHE A 142 14.00 1.51 1.59
CA PHE A 142 14.10 0.52 0.52
C PHE A 142 14.28 1.18 -0.85
N GLU A 143 14.98 0.47 -1.75
CA GLU A 143 15.07 0.75 -3.18
C GLU A 143 14.47 -0.45 -3.91
N GLY A 144 13.21 -0.32 -4.32
CA GLY A 144 12.43 -1.49 -4.71
C GLY A 144 12.36 -2.49 -3.55
N ALA A 145 12.83 -3.72 -3.80
CA ALA A 145 12.82 -4.79 -2.81
C ALA A 145 14.06 -4.79 -1.89
N ASP A 146 15.11 -4.06 -2.25
CA ASP A 146 16.38 -4.07 -1.54
C ASP A 146 16.35 -3.10 -0.36
N ALA A 147 16.77 -3.57 0.81
CA ALA A 147 16.90 -2.71 1.98
C ALA A 147 17.98 -1.63 1.71
N GLY A 148 17.63 -0.37 1.90
CA GLY A 148 18.44 0.75 1.40
C GLY A 148 17.71 2.08 1.53
N GLY A 149 17.74 2.90 0.50
CA GLY A 149 16.92 4.12 0.43
C GLY A 149 17.53 5.32 1.13
N ALA A 150 16.73 6.37 1.29
CA ALA A 150 17.21 7.69 1.72
C ALA A 150 17.83 7.70 3.12
N LEU A 151 17.32 6.90 4.05
CA LEU A 151 17.82 6.81 5.42
C LEU A 151 18.84 5.65 5.60
N GLY A 152 18.94 4.76 4.60
CA GLY A 152 19.78 3.57 4.63
C GLY A 152 19.21 2.41 5.46
N ALA A 153 19.67 1.20 5.14
CA ALA A 153 19.19 -0.05 5.77
C ALA A 153 19.37 -0.11 7.30
N GLY A 154 20.37 0.62 7.83
CA GLY A 154 20.69 0.68 9.26
C GLY A 154 19.82 1.66 10.06
N PHE A 155 19.01 2.51 9.42
CA PHE A 155 18.23 3.52 10.12
C PHE A 155 17.30 2.92 11.18
N ARG A 156 17.25 3.54 12.35
CA ARG A 156 16.28 3.30 13.41
C ARG A 156 15.80 4.65 13.94
N SER A 157 14.51 4.75 14.25
CA SER A 157 13.91 5.92 14.89
C SER A 157 14.41 6.09 16.33
N ARG A 158 14.01 7.17 17.01
CA ARG A 158 14.40 7.44 18.40
C ARG A 158 13.97 6.33 19.37
N LEU A 159 12.89 5.60 19.04
CA LEU A 159 12.41 4.45 19.81
C LEU A 159 12.94 3.09 19.29
N GLY A 160 13.87 3.10 18.34
CA GLY A 160 14.58 1.90 17.89
C GLY A 160 13.83 1.06 16.84
N LEU A 161 12.72 1.54 16.27
CA LEU A 161 12.02 0.86 15.18
C LEU A 161 12.63 1.23 13.81
N PRO A 162 12.56 0.34 12.81
CA PRO A 162 12.81 0.72 11.42
C PRO A 162 11.71 1.68 10.92
N VAL A 163 11.81 2.12 9.67
CA VAL A 163 10.70 2.82 9.02
C VAL A 163 9.48 1.90 8.96
N ILE A 164 8.32 2.41 9.39
CA ILE A 164 7.04 1.71 9.29
C ILE A 164 6.42 2.03 7.93
N ASN A 165 6.20 0.99 7.11
CA ASN A 165 5.71 1.14 5.75
C ASN A 165 4.20 0.87 5.65
N VAL A 166 3.44 1.91 5.32
CA VAL A 166 2.02 1.80 4.96
C VAL A 166 1.90 1.85 3.44
N ALA A 167 2.26 0.74 2.79
CA ALA A 167 2.36 0.65 1.33
C ALA A 167 0.99 0.60 0.62
N GLY A 168 0.96 1.06 -0.63
CA GLY A 168 -0.23 1.18 -1.49
C GLY A 168 -0.14 2.41 -2.40
N CYS A 169 -0.86 2.42 -3.51
CA CYS A 169 -0.86 3.55 -4.46
C CYS A 169 -2.30 3.95 -4.86
N ALA A 170 -3.03 4.70 -4.03
CA ALA A 170 -2.69 5.10 -2.64
C ALA A 170 -2.96 3.97 -1.63
N PRO A 171 -2.42 4.01 -0.39
CA PRO A 171 -2.81 3.08 0.67
C PRO A 171 -4.23 3.37 1.17
N HIS A 172 -4.89 2.37 1.75
CA HIS A 172 -6.26 2.50 2.27
C HIS A 172 -6.31 3.47 3.47
N PRO A 173 -7.33 4.36 3.59
CA PRO A 173 -7.44 5.32 4.70
C PRO A 173 -7.32 4.66 6.08
N GLY A 174 -8.10 3.59 6.28
CA GLY A 174 -8.08 2.82 7.52
C GLY A 174 -6.70 2.22 7.88
N TRP A 175 -5.86 1.82 6.91
CA TRP A 175 -4.52 1.31 7.23
C TRP A 175 -3.63 2.41 7.78
N MET A 176 -3.70 3.60 7.17
CA MET A 176 -2.95 4.76 7.62
C MET A 176 -3.42 5.18 9.02
N MET A 177 -4.72 5.34 9.25
CA MET A 177 -5.23 5.72 10.56
C MET A 177 -4.96 4.66 11.63
N GLU A 178 -5.21 3.37 11.37
CA GLU A 178 -4.90 2.32 12.34
C GLU A 178 -3.41 2.28 12.69
N THR A 179 -2.52 2.51 11.72
CA THR A 179 -1.09 2.61 11.98
C THR A 179 -0.76 3.82 12.85
N ILE A 180 -1.30 5.01 12.54
CA ILE A 180 -1.10 6.22 13.33
C ILE A 180 -1.56 5.98 14.78
N LEU A 181 -2.75 5.44 14.97
CA LEU A 181 -3.31 5.19 16.30
C LEU A 181 -2.52 4.14 17.10
N ALA A 182 -2.06 3.07 16.44
CA ALA A 182 -1.24 2.05 17.08
C ALA A 182 0.13 2.61 17.51
N LEU A 183 0.74 3.50 16.71
CA LEU A 183 2.00 4.16 17.08
C LEU A 183 1.82 5.18 18.22
N THR A 184 0.75 5.99 18.17
CA THR A 184 0.36 6.92 19.25
C THR A 184 0.15 6.18 20.58
N SER A 185 -0.46 5.00 20.52
CA SER A 185 -0.70 4.15 21.69
C SER A 185 0.53 3.31 22.10
N LYS A 186 1.60 3.31 21.28
CA LYS A 186 2.82 2.51 21.45
C LYS A 186 2.55 1.00 21.45
N ASP A 187 1.57 0.58 20.67
CA ASP A 187 1.12 -0.81 20.52
C ASP A 187 1.88 -1.58 19.43
N LEU A 188 2.80 -0.92 18.71
CA LEU A 188 3.66 -1.56 17.71
C LEU A 188 5.10 -1.68 18.21
N SER A 189 5.62 -2.90 18.10
CA SER A 189 7.03 -3.21 18.27
C SER A 189 7.63 -3.75 16.96
N ALA A 190 8.96 -3.93 16.94
CA ALA A 190 9.64 -4.51 15.77
C ALA A 190 9.13 -5.92 15.40
N THR A 191 8.62 -6.70 16.36
CA THR A 191 8.07 -8.03 16.08
C THR A 191 6.68 -7.99 15.43
N ASP A 192 6.02 -6.83 15.44
CA ASP A 192 4.70 -6.62 14.82
C ASP A 192 4.81 -6.14 13.37
N LEU A 193 6.04 -6.01 12.85
CA LEU A 193 6.34 -5.66 11.47
C LEU A 193 6.80 -6.89 10.70
N ASP A 194 6.48 -6.94 9.41
CA ASP A 194 7.05 -7.93 8.49
C ASP A 194 8.45 -7.52 8.01
N THR A 195 9.02 -8.30 7.08
CA THR A 195 10.37 -8.07 6.55
C THR A 195 10.51 -6.77 5.76
N TYR A 196 9.41 -6.16 5.33
CA TYR A 196 9.38 -4.88 4.64
C TYR A 196 8.93 -3.74 5.57
N GLY A 197 8.94 -3.94 6.90
CA GLY A 197 8.52 -2.91 7.85
C GLY A 197 7.02 -2.60 7.82
N ARG A 198 6.20 -3.47 7.21
CA ARG A 198 4.74 -3.28 7.16
C ARG A 198 4.08 -3.82 8.43
N PRO A 199 3.10 -3.11 9.03
CA PRO A 199 2.37 -3.66 10.17
C PRO A 199 1.64 -4.96 9.83
N LYS A 200 1.82 -6.00 10.66
CA LYS A 200 1.29 -7.36 10.43
C LYS A 200 -0.23 -7.43 10.41
N PHE A 201 -0.93 -6.51 11.08
CA PHE A 201 -2.40 -6.45 11.01
C PHE A 201 -2.90 -6.16 9.58
N VAL A 202 -2.08 -5.57 8.70
CA VAL A 202 -2.31 -5.53 7.25
C VAL A 202 -1.52 -6.63 6.54
N ALA A 203 -0.25 -6.82 6.91
CA ALA A 203 0.69 -7.61 6.14
C ALA A 203 0.45 -9.14 6.18
N ASN A 204 -0.32 -9.63 7.15
CA ASN A 204 -0.72 -11.04 7.24
C ASN A 204 -1.84 -11.42 6.26
N HIS A 205 -2.31 -10.48 5.44
CA HIS A 205 -3.35 -10.71 4.46
C HIS A 205 -2.81 -10.54 3.03
N LEU A 206 -3.33 -11.36 2.11
CA LEU A 206 -3.17 -11.14 0.69
C LEU A 206 -4.41 -10.44 0.15
N ALA A 207 -4.24 -9.61 -0.87
CA ALA A 207 -5.35 -8.93 -1.53
C ALA A 207 -6.35 -9.95 -2.10
N HIS A 208 -5.96 -11.20 -2.31
CA HIS A 208 -6.86 -12.29 -2.68
C HIS A 208 -7.86 -12.68 -1.59
N HIS A 209 -7.52 -12.54 -0.31
CA HIS A 209 -8.40 -12.89 0.81
C HIS A 209 -9.67 -12.04 0.76
N GLY A 210 -10.84 -12.69 0.81
CA GLY A 210 -12.15 -12.03 0.68
C GLY A 210 -12.57 -11.68 -0.76
N CYS A 211 -11.79 -12.07 -1.78
CA CYS A 211 -12.13 -11.74 -3.17
C CYS A 211 -13.50 -12.31 -3.57
N SER A 212 -14.39 -11.45 -4.09
CA SER A 212 -15.74 -11.86 -4.53
C SER A 212 -15.74 -12.82 -5.73
N ARG A 213 -14.60 -12.95 -6.43
CA ARG A 213 -14.38 -13.88 -7.54
C ARG A 213 -13.76 -15.22 -7.10
N ASN A 214 -13.72 -15.51 -5.78
CA ASN A 214 -13.00 -16.67 -5.26
C ASN A 214 -13.55 -18.03 -5.77
N GLU A 215 -14.87 -18.16 -5.92
CA GLU A 215 -15.46 -19.38 -6.52
C GLU A 215 -14.90 -19.65 -7.92
N PHE A 216 -14.76 -18.61 -8.75
CA PHE A 216 -14.19 -18.73 -10.08
C PHE A 216 -12.70 -19.12 -10.02
N TYR A 217 -11.95 -18.57 -9.06
CA TYR A 217 -10.54 -18.89 -8.85
C TYR A 217 -10.33 -20.35 -8.40
N GLU A 218 -11.18 -20.86 -7.51
CA GLU A 218 -11.12 -22.23 -6.99
C GLU A 218 -11.28 -23.25 -8.11
N PHE A 219 -12.27 -23.03 -8.98
CA PHE A 219 -12.57 -23.92 -10.11
C PHE A 219 -11.79 -23.61 -11.39
N LYS A 220 -10.84 -22.67 -11.37
CA LYS A 220 -10.07 -22.22 -12.56
C LYS A 220 -10.98 -21.84 -13.74
N ALA A 221 -12.09 -21.19 -13.42
CA ALA A 221 -13.05 -20.65 -14.37
C ALA A 221 -12.74 -19.17 -14.58
N SER A 222 -11.86 -18.89 -15.52
CA SER A 222 -11.26 -17.57 -15.68
C SER A 222 -12.06 -16.70 -16.65
N ALA A 223 -12.03 -15.39 -16.41
CA ALA A 223 -12.44 -14.42 -17.41
C ALA A 223 -11.35 -14.38 -18.50
N GLU A 224 -11.79 -14.34 -19.76
CA GLU A 224 -10.95 -14.22 -20.95
C GLU A 224 -10.89 -12.78 -21.45
N THR A 225 -11.96 -12.00 -21.23
CA THR A 225 -12.03 -10.58 -21.58
C THR A 225 -12.48 -9.70 -20.41
N MET A 226 -12.17 -8.40 -20.48
CA MET A 226 -12.65 -7.42 -19.49
C MET A 226 -14.18 -7.41 -19.47
N SER A 227 -14.77 -7.02 -18.33
CA SER A 227 -16.21 -7.08 -18.00
C SER A 227 -16.76 -8.46 -17.59
N GLU A 228 -16.09 -9.55 -17.95
CA GLU A 228 -16.53 -10.89 -17.56
C GLU A 228 -16.37 -11.14 -16.04
N ARG A 229 -17.19 -12.04 -15.50
CA ARG A 229 -17.29 -12.30 -14.05
C ARG A 229 -16.22 -13.25 -13.49
N GLY A 230 -15.57 -14.03 -14.35
CA GLY A 230 -14.61 -15.06 -13.99
C GLY A 230 -13.37 -14.57 -13.25
N CYS A 231 -12.49 -15.48 -12.88
CA CYS A 231 -11.24 -15.10 -12.23
C CYS A 231 -10.33 -14.31 -13.19
N LEU A 232 -9.78 -13.19 -12.73
CA LEU A 232 -8.90 -12.32 -13.54
C LEU A 232 -7.44 -12.80 -13.58
N MET A 233 -7.05 -13.78 -12.75
CA MET A 233 -5.64 -14.16 -12.56
C MET A 233 -5.05 -14.88 -13.77
N GLU A 234 -5.79 -15.76 -14.45
CA GLU A 234 -5.22 -16.61 -15.49
C GLU A 234 -4.96 -15.85 -16.80
N HIS A 235 -5.78 -14.85 -17.15
CA HIS A 235 -5.66 -14.17 -18.44
C HIS A 235 -5.47 -12.66 -18.32
N LEU A 236 -5.99 -12.01 -17.26
CA LEU A 236 -6.15 -10.56 -17.21
C LEU A 236 -5.20 -9.88 -16.20
N GLY A 237 -4.07 -10.51 -15.89
CA GLY A 237 -2.95 -9.88 -15.17
C GLY A 237 -3.13 -9.74 -13.65
N CYS A 238 -4.18 -10.30 -13.06
CA CYS A 238 -4.44 -10.09 -11.62
C CYS A 238 -3.40 -10.75 -10.71
N LYS A 239 -2.76 -9.93 -9.87
CA LYS A 239 -1.70 -10.29 -8.91
C LYS A 239 -2.18 -10.38 -7.46
N ALA A 240 -3.49 -10.48 -7.22
CA ALA A 240 -4.05 -10.46 -5.86
C ALA A 240 -3.50 -11.57 -4.94
N THR A 241 -3.09 -12.71 -5.51
CA THR A 241 -2.48 -13.86 -4.80
C THR A 241 -1.02 -13.64 -4.41
N GLN A 242 -0.43 -12.52 -4.83
CA GLN A 242 0.96 -12.13 -4.56
C GLN A 242 1.05 -10.80 -3.81
N ALA A 243 0.00 -9.97 -3.91
CA ALA A 243 -0.06 -8.66 -3.29
C ALA A 243 -0.50 -8.75 -1.83
N VAL A 244 0.26 -8.12 -0.94
CA VAL A 244 -0.09 -7.99 0.48
C VAL A 244 -1.14 -6.89 0.67
N GLY A 245 -2.09 -7.11 1.58
CA GLY A 245 -3.13 -6.16 1.96
C GLY A 245 -4.51 -6.81 2.05
N ASP A 246 -5.39 -6.25 2.86
CA ASP A 246 -6.74 -6.78 3.10
C ASP A 246 -7.81 -6.12 2.18
N CYS A 247 -7.44 -5.57 1.02
CA CYS A 247 -8.30 -4.74 0.14
C CYS A 247 -9.64 -5.38 -0.26
N ASN A 248 -9.75 -6.71 -0.20
CA ASN A 248 -10.97 -7.45 -0.52
C ASN A 248 -11.78 -7.85 0.73
N GLN A 249 -11.20 -7.72 1.92
CA GLN A 249 -11.87 -7.90 3.21
C GLN A 249 -12.40 -6.56 3.70
N ARG A 250 -11.57 -5.51 3.58
CA ARG A 250 -11.93 -4.13 3.86
C ARG A 250 -12.37 -3.43 2.59
N SER A 251 -13.60 -2.92 2.58
CA SER A 251 -14.10 -2.14 1.46
C SER A 251 -13.52 -0.74 1.44
N TRP A 252 -13.15 -0.28 0.25
CA TRP A 252 -12.84 1.12 -0.03
C TRP A 252 -14.10 2.01 0.09
N ASN A 253 -13.89 3.33 0.16
CA ASN A 253 -14.94 4.34 0.22
C ASN A 253 -15.94 4.18 -0.93
N GLY A 254 -17.25 4.20 -0.63
CA GLY A 254 -18.31 3.88 -1.59
C GLY A 254 -18.53 2.38 -1.85
N GLY A 255 -17.68 1.52 -1.29
CA GLY A 255 -17.81 0.06 -1.25
C GLY A 255 -16.96 -0.68 -2.28
N GLY A 256 -16.33 -1.78 -1.87
CA GLY A 256 -15.65 -2.70 -2.77
C GLY A 256 -14.13 -2.60 -2.81
N SER A 257 -13.57 -3.06 -3.92
CA SER A 257 -12.14 -3.25 -4.16
C SER A 257 -11.89 -3.25 -5.68
N CYS A 258 -10.62 -3.20 -6.12
CA CYS A 258 -10.28 -3.28 -7.54
C CYS A 258 -10.97 -4.47 -8.23
N THR A 259 -10.86 -5.67 -7.65
CA THR A 259 -11.41 -6.90 -8.25
C THR A 259 -12.94 -6.97 -8.20
N LYS A 260 -13.57 -6.33 -7.20
CA LYS A 260 -15.03 -6.17 -7.19
C LYS A 260 -15.49 -5.19 -8.26
N GLY A 261 -14.72 -4.13 -8.51
CA GLY A 261 -14.93 -3.18 -9.62
C GLY A 261 -14.59 -3.73 -11.00
N GLY A 262 -14.12 -4.97 -11.10
CA GLY A 262 -13.79 -5.62 -12.37
C GLY A 262 -12.38 -5.40 -12.88
N TYR A 263 -11.52 -4.76 -12.09
CA TYR A 263 -10.13 -4.52 -12.43
C TYR A 263 -9.18 -5.49 -11.71
N ALA A 264 -8.18 -5.95 -12.45
CA ALA A 264 -7.12 -6.79 -11.91
C ALA A 264 -6.35 -6.06 -10.80
N CYS A 265 -6.01 -6.78 -9.73
CA CYS A 265 -5.07 -6.26 -8.75
C CYS A 265 -3.69 -6.14 -9.41
N ILE A 266 -3.10 -4.94 -9.38
CA ILE A 266 -1.77 -4.68 -9.96
C ILE A 266 -0.62 -4.86 -8.96
N ALA A 267 -0.92 -5.33 -7.75
CA ALA A 267 0.02 -5.44 -6.63
C ALA A 267 0.67 -4.10 -6.21
N CYS A 268 -0.11 -3.01 -6.19
CA CYS A 268 0.40 -1.67 -5.87
C CYS A 268 0.99 -1.51 -4.47
N THR A 269 0.85 -2.51 -3.59
CA THR A 269 1.41 -2.57 -2.22
C THR A 269 2.76 -3.29 -2.15
N SER A 270 3.23 -3.85 -3.27
CA SER A 270 4.43 -4.67 -3.33
C SER A 270 5.59 -3.88 -3.96
N PRO A 271 6.84 -4.12 -3.53
CA PRO A 271 8.00 -3.59 -4.22
C PRO A 271 8.05 -3.99 -5.70
N GLY A 272 8.49 -3.09 -6.58
CA GLY A 272 8.64 -3.36 -8.01
C GLY A 272 7.33 -3.40 -8.80
N PHE A 273 6.21 -2.98 -8.22
CA PHE A 273 4.95 -2.91 -8.96
C PHE A 273 5.02 -1.87 -10.08
N GLU A 274 5.79 -0.82 -9.88
CA GLU A 274 6.03 0.30 -10.78
C GLU A 274 6.69 -0.11 -12.11
N ASP A 275 7.51 -1.17 -12.10
CA ASP A 275 8.21 -1.70 -13.29
C ASP A 275 7.46 -2.85 -13.96
N ALA A 276 6.35 -3.30 -13.36
CA ALA A 276 5.56 -4.38 -13.92
C ALA A 276 5.03 -4.01 -15.31
N GLN A 277 5.25 -4.91 -16.26
CA GLN A 277 4.80 -4.77 -17.63
C GLN A 277 3.42 -5.41 -17.83
N ASN A 278 2.60 -4.79 -18.68
CA ASN A 278 1.32 -5.32 -19.16
C ASN A 278 0.35 -5.78 -18.05
N PHE A 279 -0.24 -4.83 -17.32
CA PHE A 279 -1.20 -5.11 -16.24
C PHE A 279 -2.51 -5.78 -16.67
N LEU A 280 -2.80 -5.80 -17.97
CA LEU A 280 -4.08 -6.29 -18.51
C LEU A 280 -3.96 -7.72 -19.05
N GLU A 281 -2.78 -8.33 -19.01
CA GLU A 281 -2.54 -9.68 -19.50
C GLU A 281 -1.66 -10.46 -18.54
N THR A 282 -2.00 -11.73 -18.32
CA THR A 282 -1.17 -12.62 -17.52
C THR A 282 -0.06 -13.20 -18.37
N ALA A 283 1.20 -12.85 -18.06
CA ALA A 283 2.36 -13.49 -18.66
C ALA A 283 2.36 -15.01 -18.37
N LYS A 284 2.62 -15.81 -19.42
CA LYS A 284 2.60 -17.28 -19.36
C LYS A 284 3.86 -17.89 -19.94
N LEU A 285 4.30 -18.98 -19.33
CA LEU A 285 5.32 -19.87 -19.89
C LEU A 285 4.69 -21.25 -20.11
N ALA A 286 4.67 -21.72 -21.36
CA ALA A 286 4.00 -22.97 -21.75
C ALA A 286 2.53 -23.04 -21.28
N GLY A 287 1.80 -21.93 -21.38
CA GLY A 287 0.40 -21.83 -20.97
C GLY A 287 0.15 -21.68 -19.46
N ILE A 288 1.19 -21.73 -18.62
CA ILE A 288 1.08 -21.60 -17.16
C ILE A 288 1.44 -20.16 -16.75
N PRO A 289 0.63 -19.48 -15.92
CA PRO A 289 0.96 -18.17 -15.37
C PRO A 289 2.35 -18.13 -14.72
N VAL A 290 3.12 -17.07 -14.99
CA VAL A 290 4.43 -16.84 -14.37
C VAL A 290 4.27 -16.46 -12.90
N GLY A 291 3.32 -15.57 -12.59
CA GLY A 291 2.98 -15.18 -11.23
C GLY A 291 2.06 -16.21 -10.58
N LEU A 292 2.60 -17.03 -9.69
CA LEU A 292 1.87 -18.02 -8.90
C LEU A 292 1.66 -17.52 -7.46
N PRO A 293 0.73 -18.11 -6.68
CA PRO A 293 0.59 -17.78 -5.27
C PRO A 293 1.92 -17.95 -4.54
N THR A 294 2.27 -17.01 -3.65
CA THR A 294 3.58 -16.90 -2.99
C THR A 294 4.02 -18.18 -2.28
N ASP A 295 3.07 -18.89 -1.68
CA ASP A 295 3.35 -20.02 -0.78
C ASP A 295 3.00 -21.38 -1.40
N MET A 296 2.80 -21.43 -2.73
CA MET A 296 2.37 -22.64 -3.43
C MET A 296 3.43 -23.17 -4.40
N PRO A 297 3.93 -24.41 -4.20
CA PRO A 297 4.86 -25.01 -5.16
C PRO A 297 4.22 -25.16 -6.54
N LYS A 298 4.96 -24.79 -7.60
CA LYS A 298 4.46 -24.75 -8.98
C LYS A 298 3.85 -26.06 -9.46
N ALA A 299 4.47 -27.21 -9.15
CA ALA A 299 3.98 -28.51 -9.57
C ALA A 299 2.59 -28.83 -8.97
N TRP A 300 2.41 -28.53 -7.68
CA TRP A 300 1.13 -28.69 -6.99
C TRP A 300 0.08 -27.72 -7.52
N PHE A 301 0.46 -26.47 -7.82
CA PHE A 301 -0.45 -25.52 -8.44
C PHE A 301 -1.00 -26.04 -9.77
N VAL A 302 -0.13 -26.54 -10.64
CA VAL A 302 -0.53 -27.08 -11.95
C VAL A 302 -1.45 -28.30 -11.78
N ALA A 303 -1.09 -29.24 -10.90
CA ALA A 303 -1.90 -30.43 -10.65
C ALA A 303 -3.30 -30.07 -10.13
N LEU A 304 -3.38 -29.25 -9.08
CA LEU A 304 -4.67 -28.83 -8.50
C LEU A 304 -5.47 -27.98 -9.49
N ALA A 305 -4.82 -27.11 -10.26
CA ALA A 305 -5.50 -26.32 -11.27
C ALA A 305 -6.14 -27.19 -12.36
N ALA A 306 -5.44 -28.22 -12.84
CA ALA A 306 -5.97 -29.15 -13.83
C ALA A 306 -7.18 -29.93 -13.28
N LEU A 307 -7.08 -30.45 -12.05
CA LEU A 307 -8.19 -31.12 -11.38
C LEU A 307 -9.40 -30.18 -11.21
N SER A 308 -9.19 -28.99 -10.65
CA SER A 308 -10.24 -27.98 -10.47
C SER A 308 -10.94 -27.60 -11.78
N LYS A 309 -10.18 -27.41 -12.87
CA LYS A 309 -10.72 -27.06 -14.20
C LYS A 309 -11.56 -28.18 -14.79
N SER A 310 -11.17 -29.43 -14.56
CA SER A 310 -11.94 -30.61 -14.97
C SER A 310 -13.26 -30.74 -14.19
N ALA A 311 -13.25 -30.37 -12.91
CA ALA A 311 -14.39 -30.46 -12.01
C ALA A 311 -15.30 -29.21 -12.02
N THR A 312 -14.99 -28.17 -12.79
CA THR A 312 -15.75 -26.91 -12.81
C THR A 312 -17.24 -27.15 -13.09
N PRO A 313 -18.15 -26.75 -12.19
CA PRO A 313 -19.59 -26.85 -12.41
C PRO A 313 -20.04 -26.06 -13.64
N ARG A 314 -21.05 -26.55 -14.36
CA ARG A 314 -21.62 -25.86 -15.55
C ARG A 314 -21.96 -24.39 -15.27
N ARG A 315 -22.54 -24.10 -14.10
CA ARG A 315 -22.87 -22.73 -13.68
C ARG A 315 -21.64 -21.82 -13.66
N VAL A 316 -20.58 -22.27 -12.98
CA VAL A 316 -19.36 -21.49 -12.79
C VAL A 316 -18.65 -21.31 -14.13
N ARG A 317 -18.56 -22.37 -14.95
CA ARG A 317 -17.96 -22.32 -16.29
C ARG A 317 -18.66 -21.30 -17.21
N LEU A 318 -19.98 -21.36 -17.31
CA LEU A 318 -20.74 -20.47 -18.22
C LEU A 318 -20.80 -19.03 -17.72
N ASN A 319 -20.85 -18.81 -16.41
CA ASN A 319 -20.85 -17.46 -15.86
C ASN A 319 -19.46 -16.80 -15.90
N ALA A 320 -18.37 -17.58 -15.98
CA ALA A 320 -17.01 -17.02 -15.92
C ALA A 320 -16.69 -16.14 -17.14
N THR A 321 -17.18 -16.52 -18.32
CA THR A 321 -16.98 -15.82 -19.59
C THR A 321 -18.22 -15.02 -20.01
N ALA A 322 -18.96 -14.51 -19.03
CA ALA A 322 -20.13 -13.66 -19.24
C ALA A 322 -20.05 -12.44 -18.31
N ASP A 323 -20.60 -11.31 -18.74
CA ASP A 323 -20.72 -10.07 -17.98
C ASP A 323 -21.88 -10.09 -16.96
N HIS A 324 -22.86 -10.98 -17.16
CA HIS A 324 -24.01 -11.18 -16.28
C HIS A 324 -24.16 -12.64 -15.83
N VAL A 325 -25.09 -12.90 -14.90
CA VAL A 325 -25.40 -14.27 -14.48
C VAL A 325 -26.24 -14.94 -15.56
N VAL A 326 -25.62 -15.85 -16.32
CA VAL A 326 -26.31 -16.65 -17.35
C VAL A 326 -27.01 -17.84 -16.72
N VAL A 327 -26.37 -18.47 -15.73
CA VAL A 327 -26.93 -19.59 -14.98
C VAL A 327 -27.00 -19.21 -13.50
N PRO A 328 -28.19 -19.06 -12.89
CA PRO A 328 -28.31 -18.76 -11.47
C PRO A 328 -27.94 -19.98 -10.60
N PRO A 329 -27.61 -19.77 -9.32
CA PRO A 329 -27.53 -20.86 -8.36
C PRO A 329 -28.87 -21.60 -8.26
N GLY A 330 -28.83 -22.93 -8.30
CA GLY A 330 -30.02 -23.76 -8.18
C GLY A 330 -29.66 -25.22 -7.97
N ARG A 331 -30.52 -25.98 -7.28
CA ARG A 331 -30.41 -27.43 -7.23
C ARG A 331 -30.93 -27.98 -8.55
N THR A 332 -30.11 -28.74 -9.28
CA THR A 332 -30.59 -29.51 -10.43
C THR A 332 -31.64 -30.52 -9.93
N THR A 333 -32.90 -30.28 -10.26
CA THR A 333 -34.03 -31.19 -9.95
C THR A 333 -34.09 -32.38 -10.90
N ALA A 334 -33.21 -32.43 -11.90
CA ALA A 334 -33.06 -33.59 -12.77
C ALA A 334 -32.46 -34.74 -11.96
N LYS A 335 -33.32 -35.68 -11.50
CA LYS A 335 -32.90 -37.06 -11.26
C LYS A 335 -32.06 -37.46 -12.47
N ARG A 336 -30.80 -37.82 -12.26
CA ARG A 336 -30.02 -38.54 -13.27
C ARG A 336 -30.81 -39.82 -13.54
N THR A 337 -31.55 -39.86 -14.65
CA THR A 337 -32.13 -41.09 -15.14
C THR A 337 -30.95 -42.02 -15.46
N PRO A 338 -30.95 -43.26 -14.94
CA PRO A 338 -29.80 -44.17 -15.01
C PRO A 338 -29.34 -44.45 -16.44
#